data_AF-A0A836T014-F1
#
_entry.id   AF-A0A836T014-F1
#
_cell.length_a   1.000
_cell.length_b   1.000
_cell.length_c   1.000
_cell.angle_alpha   90.00
_cell.angle_beta   90.00
_cell.angle_gamma   90.00
#
_symmetry.space_group_name_H-M   'P 1'
#
loop_
_entity.id
_entity.type
_entity.pdbx_description
1 polymer ?
#
loop_
_entity_poly.entity_id
_entity_poly.type
_entity_poly.pdbx_seq_one_letter_code
_entity_poly.pdbx_strand_id
1 'polypeptide(L)'
;MNDPEHLHQNIFYSIIDGVLLVSSSLTIQESNLTVEEMFHRSRDSFIHRGLEELFPRQPHVLDKVRKVLVTGACYHDVEAKGMRNTPSSRFPVNLTLSPFLESDDSIQGVVILIKNMSLIRELEERQRPTDHLNNLGAVTMGMAHEIRNPLGGIRGSAQLLRQEIKNKSHQEYLNVVISEVDRIDRMV
;
A
#
# COMPACT_ATOMS: atom_id res chain seq x y z
N MET A 1 -49.26 -2.17 2.40
CA MET A 1 -48.89 -1.50 1.14
C MET A 1 -47.37 -1.44 1.12
N ASN A 2 -46.73 -2.47 0.56
CA ASN A 2 -45.27 -2.54 0.42
C ASN A 2 -44.97 -2.08 -1.00
N ASP A 3 -44.67 -0.79 -1.15
CA ASP A 3 -44.25 -0.24 -2.44
C ASP A 3 -42.83 -0.74 -2.73
N PRO A 4 -42.55 -1.42 -3.85
CA PRO A 4 -41.20 -1.90 -4.19
C PRO A 4 -40.16 -0.77 -4.23
N GLU A 5 -40.58 0.48 -4.50
CA GLU A 5 -39.70 1.66 -4.44
C GLU A 5 -39.12 1.92 -3.03
N HIS A 6 -39.91 1.70 -1.98
CA HIS A 6 -39.46 1.89 -0.60
C HIS A 6 -38.43 0.83 -0.16
N LEU A 7 -38.53 -0.40 -0.69
CA LEU A 7 -37.56 -1.46 -0.39
C LEU A 7 -36.21 -1.18 -1.07
N HIS A 8 -36.25 -0.72 -2.33
CA HIS A 8 -35.04 -0.34 -3.06
C HIS A 8 -34.33 0.83 -2.39
N GLN A 9 -35.07 1.84 -1.92
CA GLN A 9 -34.53 2.97 -1.15
C GLN A 9 -33.92 2.51 0.18
N ASN A 10 -34.62 1.68 0.96
CA ASN A 10 -34.10 1.22 2.25
C ASN A 10 -32.84 0.36 2.12
N ILE A 11 -32.74 -0.50 1.10
CA ILE A 11 -31.51 -1.27 0.84
C ILE A 11 -30.38 -0.30 0.47
N PHE A 12 -30.64 0.66 -0.43
CA PHE A 12 -29.68 1.68 -0.87
C PHE A 12 -29.14 2.55 0.29
N TYR A 13 -29.98 2.85 1.29
CA TYR A 13 -29.62 3.57 2.51
C TYR A 13 -28.98 2.69 3.59
N SER A 14 -29.23 1.38 3.59
CA SER A 14 -28.69 0.43 4.59
C SER A 14 -27.28 -0.09 4.25
N ILE A 15 -26.82 0.14 3.02
CA ILE A 15 -25.49 -0.30 2.58
C ILE A 15 -24.42 0.59 3.24
N ILE A 16 -23.58 -0.04 4.05
CA ILE A 16 -22.40 0.55 4.70
C ILE A 16 -21.36 1.02 3.66
N ASP A 17 -21.42 0.47 2.45
CA ASP A 17 -20.60 0.90 1.32
C ASP A 17 -21.21 2.15 0.63
N GLY A 18 -20.35 3.02 0.12
CA GLY A 18 -20.78 4.11 -0.74
C GLY A 18 -21.27 3.57 -2.08
N VAL A 19 -22.40 4.05 -2.58
CA VAL A 19 -22.91 3.70 -3.91
C VAL A 19 -22.92 4.96 -4.74
N LEU A 20 -22.32 4.90 -5.94
CA LEU A 20 -22.28 5.98 -6.93
C LEU A 20 -22.78 5.46 -8.27
N LEU A 21 -23.57 6.28 -8.96
CA LEU A 21 -23.89 6.07 -10.37
C LEU A 21 -23.13 7.10 -11.21
N VAL A 22 -22.44 6.61 -12.24
CA VAL A 22 -21.65 7.43 -13.16
C VAL A 22 -22.16 7.22 -14.57
N SER A 23 -22.38 8.30 -15.31
CA SER A 23 -22.78 8.26 -16.72
C SER A 23 -21.65 7.76 -17.64
N SER A 24 -22.00 7.47 -18.89
CA SER A 24 -21.02 7.22 -19.96
C SER A 24 -20.01 8.37 -20.19
N SER A 25 -20.36 9.60 -19.81
CA SER A 25 -19.46 10.77 -19.84
C SER A 25 -18.55 10.90 -18.62
N LEU A 26 -18.51 9.90 -17.74
CA LEU A 26 -17.77 9.89 -16.47
C LEU A 26 -18.25 10.97 -15.48
N THR A 27 -19.51 11.36 -15.60
CA THR A 27 -20.15 12.35 -14.74
C THR A 27 -20.95 11.64 -13.65
N ILE A 28 -20.84 12.09 -12.40
CA ILE A 28 -21.59 11.52 -11.28
C ILE A 28 -23.06 11.93 -11.41
N GLN A 29 -23.96 10.95 -11.50
CA GLN A 29 -25.40 11.17 -11.61
C GLN A 29 -26.10 11.04 -10.27
N GLU A 30 -25.77 10.00 -9.51
CA GLU A 30 -26.43 9.69 -8.23
C GLU A 30 -25.45 9.16 -7.20
N SER A 31 -25.82 9.30 -5.91
CA SER A 31 -25.04 8.80 -4.78
C SER A 31 -25.94 8.45 -3.59
N ASN A 32 -25.56 7.45 -2.79
CA ASN A 32 -26.18 7.25 -1.47
C ASN A 32 -25.59 8.20 -0.41
N LEU A 33 -26.25 8.27 0.75
CA LEU A 33 -25.82 9.11 1.88
C LEU A 33 -24.42 8.72 2.39
N THR A 34 -24.10 7.43 2.34
CA THR A 34 -22.80 6.88 2.74
C THR A 34 -21.64 7.52 1.98
N VAL A 35 -21.81 7.90 0.70
CA VAL A 35 -20.77 8.63 -0.04
C VAL A 35 -20.52 10.01 0.58
N GLU A 36 -21.57 10.74 0.95
CA GLU A 36 -21.40 12.06 1.58
C GLU A 36 -20.65 11.96 2.91
N GLU A 37 -21.00 10.97 3.72
CA GLU A 37 -20.34 10.66 4.99
C GLU A 37 -18.88 10.20 4.78
N MET A 38 -18.61 9.35 3.79
CA MET A 38 -17.25 8.88 3.51
C MET A 38 -16.35 9.99 2.97
N PHE A 39 -16.88 10.90 2.15
CA PHE A 39 -16.08 11.96 1.52
C PHE A 39 -16.10 13.27 2.32
N HIS A 40 -16.91 13.39 3.38
CA HIS A 40 -17.14 14.63 4.13
C HIS A 40 -17.48 15.81 3.18
N ARG A 41 -18.24 15.52 2.14
CA ARG A 41 -18.63 16.46 1.08
C ARG A 41 -20.13 16.36 0.90
N SER A 42 -20.80 17.50 0.73
CA SER A 42 -22.23 17.48 0.38
C SER A 42 -22.42 16.91 -1.01
N ARG A 43 -23.54 16.22 -1.23
CA ARG A 43 -23.98 15.70 -2.54
C ARG A 43 -23.81 16.72 -3.67
N ASP A 44 -24.33 17.93 -3.46
CA ASP A 44 -24.28 19.02 -4.45
C ASP A 44 -22.87 19.45 -4.85
N SER A 45 -21.84 19.12 -4.05
CA SER A 45 -20.45 19.47 -4.35
C SER A 45 -19.78 18.57 -5.40
N PHE A 46 -20.39 17.41 -5.71
CA PHE A 46 -19.82 16.43 -6.65
C PHE A 46 -20.84 15.82 -7.62
N ILE A 47 -22.14 15.88 -7.34
CA ILE A 47 -23.17 15.53 -8.33
C ILE A 47 -23.03 16.42 -9.57
N HIS A 48 -23.27 15.83 -10.74
CA HIS A 48 -23.10 16.42 -12.06
C HIS A 48 -21.66 16.86 -12.40
N ARG A 49 -20.68 16.49 -11.57
CA ARG A 49 -19.25 16.72 -11.86
C ARG A 49 -18.56 15.44 -12.31
N GLY A 50 -17.34 15.58 -12.81
CA GLY A 50 -16.52 14.43 -13.22
C GLY A 50 -16.13 13.55 -12.03
N LEU A 51 -16.05 12.23 -12.26
CA LEU A 51 -15.59 11.27 -11.25
C LEU A 51 -14.20 11.61 -10.65
N GLU A 52 -13.37 12.33 -11.42
CA GLU A 52 -12.07 12.85 -11.00
C GLU A 52 -12.12 13.81 -9.80
N GLU A 53 -13.28 14.42 -9.51
CA GLU A 53 -13.49 15.25 -8.32
C GLU A 53 -13.35 14.45 -7.03
N LEU A 54 -13.83 13.20 -7.03
CA LEU A 54 -13.73 12.29 -5.88
C LEU A 54 -12.41 11.51 -5.87
N PHE A 55 -11.84 11.26 -7.06
CA PHE A 55 -10.62 10.47 -7.25
C PHE A 55 -9.55 11.21 -8.07
N PRO A 56 -9.03 12.35 -7.58
CA PRO A 56 -8.10 13.16 -8.36
C PRO A 56 -6.72 12.50 -8.49
N ARG A 57 -6.13 12.69 -9.68
CA ARG A 57 -4.79 12.17 -10.05
C ARG A 57 -4.68 10.64 -9.98
N GLN A 58 -5.77 9.94 -10.31
CA GLN A 58 -5.84 8.48 -10.32
C GLN A 58 -6.39 7.97 -11.66
N PRO A 59 -5.62 8.09 -12.76
CA PRO A 59 -6.09 7.75 -14.11
C PRO A 59 -6.52 6.29 -14.21
N HIS A 60 -5.92 5.39 -13.42
CA HIS A 60 -6.27 3.96 -13.41
C HIS A 60 -7.72 3.69 -13.03
N VAL A 61 -8.34 4.54 -12.20
CA VAL A 61 -9.77 4.43 -11.85
C VAL A 61 -10.62 4.77 -13.07
N LEU A 62 -10.34 5.91 -13.72
CA LEU A 62 -11.06 6.35 -14.91
C LEU A 62 -10.90 5.34 -16.06
N ASP A 63 -9.70 4.79 -16.25
CA ASP A 63 -9.42 3.78 -17.27
C ASP A 63 -10.24 2.50 -17.04
N LYS A 64 -10.37 2.04 -15.80
CA LYS A 64 -11.23 0.88 -15.49
C LYS A 64 -12.70 1.18 -15.72
N VAL A 65 -13.20 2.36 -15.33
CA VAL A 65 -14.59 2.77 -15.62
C VAL A 65 -14.84 2.81 -17.12
N ARG A 66 -13.92 3.36 -17.91
CA ARG A 66 -14.00 3.33 -19.38
C ARG A 66 -14.01 1.91 -19.93
N LYS A 67 -13.21 1.00 -19.38
CA LYS A 67 -13.24 -0.41 -19.77
C LYS A 67 -14.59 -1.06 -19.48
N VAL A 68 -15.22 -0.77 -18.34
CA VAL A 68 -16.59 -1.24 -18.05
C VAL A 68 -17.55 -0.76 -19.13
N LEU A 69 -17.51 0.54 -19.46
CA LEU A 69 -18.38 1.14 -20.48
C LEU A 69 -18.22 0.53 -21.88
N VAL A 70 -17.01 0.07 -22.23
CA VAL A 70 -16.72 -0.52 -23.54
C VAL A 70 -16.97 -2.03 -23.58
N THR A 71 -16.66 -2.74 -22.50
CA THR A 71 -16.64 -4.21 -22.48
C THR A 71 -17.84 -4.83 -21.79
N GLY A 72 -18.57 -4.07 -20.98
CA GLY A 72 -19.60 -4.59 -20.07
C GLY A 72 -19.04 -5.45 -18.93
N ALA A 73 -17.71 -5.56 -18.77
CA ALA A 73 -17.12 -6.39 -17.73
C ALA A 73 -17.19 -5.73 -16.35
N CYS A 74 -17.48 -6.53 -15.32
CA CYS A 74 -17.38 -6.10 -13.93
C CYS A 74 -15.92 -6.15 -13.47
N TYR A 75 -15.48 -5.12 -12.74
CA TYR A 75 -14.18 -5.09 -12.08
C TYR A 75 -14.35 -5.03 -10.57
N HIS A 76 -13.67 -5.93 -9.88
CA HIS A 76 -13.61 -5.98 -8.42
C HIS A 76 -12.23 -5.52 -7.96
N ASP A 77 -12.11 -5.21 -6.68
CA ASP A 77 -10.85 -4.90 -5.99
C ASP A 77 -10.03 -3.79 -6.65
N VAL A 78 -10.71 -2.75 -7.12
CA VAL A 78 -10.03 -1.58 -7.65
C VAL A 78 -9.60 -0.68 -6.49
N GLU A 79 -8.34 -0.78 -6.09
CA GLU A 79 -7.82 0.11 -5.07
C GLU A 79 -7.74 1.56 -5.55
N ALA A 80 -8.23 2.48 -4.71
CA ALA A 80 -8.13 3.91 -4.94
C ALA A 80 -8.01 4.67 -3.62
N LYS A 81 -7.81 5.98 -3.72
CA LYS A 81 -7.79 6.91 -2.60
C LYS A 81 -8.88 7.97 -2.82
N GLY A 82 -9.94 7.93 -2.03
CA GLY A 82 -10.96 8.98 -2.04
C GLY A 82 -10.38 10.28 -1.47
N MET A 83 -10.78 11.44 -2.00
CA MET A 83 -10.39 12.75 -1.50
C MET A 83 -11.53 13.42 -0.74
N ARG A 84 -11.32 13.75 0.54
CA ARG A 84 -12.28 14.51 1.34
C ARG A 84 -12.25 15.99 0.99
N ASN A 85 -13.16 16.77 1.57
CA ASN A 85 -13.28 18.22 1.34
C ASN A 85 -11.97 19.00 1.60
N THR A 86 -11.08 18.49 2.45
CA THR A 86 -9.74 19.05 2.61
C THR A 86 -8.75 18.36 1.65
N PRO A 87 -8.04 19.11 0.78
CA PRO A 87 -7.17 18.53 -0.27
C PRO A 87 -6.07 17.57 0.24
N SER A 88 -5.68 17.72 1.51
CA SER A 88 -4.68 16.88 2.19
C SER A 88 -5.26 15.60 2.81
N SER A 89 -6.59 15.45 2.88
CA SER A 89 -7.24 14.31 3.51
C SER A 89 -7.69 13.29 2.47
N ARG A 90 -6.82 12.31 2.21
CA ARG A 90 -7.13 11.14 1.39
C ARG A 90 -7.35 9.92 2.27
N PHE A 91 -8.26 9.05 1.87
CA PHE A 91 -8.53 7.80 2.58
C PHE A 91 -8.55 6.61 1.62
N PRO A 92 -8.08 5.43 2.04
CA PRO A 92 -8.03 4.25 1.20
C PRO A 92 -9.44 3.69 0.96
N VAL A 93 -9.73 3.37 -0.29
CA VAL A 93 -10.98 2.71 -0.67
C VAL A 93 -10.72 1.56 -1.63
N ASN A 94 -11.63 0.60 -1.62
CA ASN A 94 -11.72 -0.47 -2.60
C ASN A 94 -13.01 -0.26 -3.41
N LEU A 95 -12.91 -0.30 -4.73
CA LEU A 95 -14.04 -0.07 -5.63
C LEU A 95 -14.44 -1.35 -6.36
N THR A 96 -15.75 -1.55 -6.46
CA THR A 96 -16.36 -2.50 -7.41
C THR A 96 -17.08 -1.69 -8.48
N LEU A 97 -16.79 -2.00 -9.75
CA LEU A 97 -17.33 -1.30 -10.92
C LEU A 97 -18.18 -2.29 -11.72
N SER A 98 -19.46 -1.97 -11.89
CA SER A 98 -20.41 -2.81 -12.63
C SER A 98 -21.13 -1.96 -13.68
N PRO A 99 -21.39 -2.49 -14.90
CA PRO A 99 -22.16 -1.76 -15.90
C PRO A 99 -23.59 -1.53 -15.41
N PHE A 100 -24.14 -0.36 -15.71
CA PHE A 100 -25.56 -0.09 -15.59
C PHE A 100 -26.19 -0.18 -16.97
N LEU A 101 -27.08 -1.15 -17.14
CA LEU A 101 -27.73 -1.47 -18.41
C LEU A 101 -29.11 -0.82 -18.47
N GLU A 102 -29.47 -0.31 -19.64
CA GLU A 102 -30.82 0.12 -19.97
C GLU A 102 -31.67 -1.08 -20.46
N SER A 103 -32.96 -0.87 -20.69
CA SER A 103 -33.91 -1.94 -21.10
C SER A 103 -33.59 -2.57 -22.46
N ASP A 104 -32.75 -1.92 -23.27
CA ASP A 104 -32.29 -2.38 -24.57
C ASP A 104 -30.92 -3.08 -24.52
N ASP A 105 -30.43 -3.41 -23.32
CA ASP A 105 -29.12 -4.03 -23.07
C ASP A 105 -27.91 -3.12 -23.41
N SER A 106 -28.16 -1.83 -23.65
CA SER A 106 -27.10 -0.83 -23.83
C SER A 106 -26.54 -0.37 -22.50
N ILE A 107 -25.23 -0.08 -22.46
CA ILE A 107 -24.56 0.41 -21.25
C ILE A 107 -24.81 1.91 -21.11
N GLN A 108 -25.67 2.28 -20.18
CA GLN A 108 -26.01 3.67 -19.87
C GLN A 108 -24.98 4.34 -18.95
N GLY A 109 -24.33 3.54 -18.09
CA GLY A 109 -23.37 4.03 -17.11
C GLY A 109 -22.65 2.94 -16.35
N VAL A 110 -22.09 3.31 -15.20
CA VAL A 110 -21.37 2.43 -14.29
C VAL A 110 -21.85 2.69 -12.87
N VAL A 111 -22.27 1.61 -12.19
CA VAL A 111 -22.46 1.60 -10.74
C VAL A 111 -21.11 1.34 -10.09
N ILE A 112 -20.73 2.20 -9.15
CA ILE A 112 -19.49 2.12 -8.38
C ILE A 112 -19.86 1.90 -6.92
N LEU A 113 -19.47 0.76 -6.37
CA LEU A 113 -19.49 0.52 -4.93
C LEU A 113 -18.15 0.95 -4.34
N ILE A 114 -18.18 1.65 -3.21
CA ILE A 114 -17.02 2.22 -2.52
C ILE A 114 -16.97 1.64 -1.12
N LYS A 115 -16.00 0.78 -0.88
CA LYS A 115 -15.71 0.27 0.46
C LYS A 115 -14.59 1.06 1.09
N ASN A 116 -14.85 1.67 2.25
CA ASN A 116 -13.82 2.37 3.02
C ASN A 116 -12.90 1.36 3.72
N MET A 117 -11.60 1.45 3.41
CA MET A 117 -10.59 0.51 3.91
C MET A 117 -9.79 1.06 5.10
N SER A 118 -10.11 2.25 5.62
CA SER A 118 -9.35 2.89 6.71
C SER A 118 -9.29 2.01 7.96
N LEU A 119 -10.44 1.54 8.43
CA LEU A 119 -10.51 0.72 9.65
C LEU A 119 -9.78 -0.62 9.48
N ILE A 120 -9.94 -1.26 8.32
CA ILE A 120 -9.29 -2.54 8.01
C ILE A 120 -7.77 -2.36 8.02
N ARG A 121 -7.26 -1.31 7.34
CA ARG A 121 -5.82 -1.03 7.32
C ARG A 121 -5.25 -0.65 8.69
N GLU A 122 -6.00 0.09 9.49
CA GLU A 122 -5.59 0.40 10.87
C GLU A 122 -5.50 -0.86 11.73
N LEU A 123 -6.47 -1.77 11.61
CA LEU A 123 -6.45 -3.05 12.33
C LEU A 123 -5.31 -3.95 11.85
N GLU A 124 -5.04 -3.99 10.55
CA GLU A 124 -3.88 -4.69 9.98
C GLU A 124 -2.56 -4.11 10.50
N GLU A 125 -2.42 -2.78 10.53
CA GLU A 125 -1.23 -2.10 11.05
C GLU A 125 -1.01 -2.37 12.53
N ARG A 126 -2.07 -2.46 13.33
CA ARG A 126 -2.00 -2.84 14.76
C ARG A 126 -1.64 -4.31 14.97
N GLN A 127 -1.92 -5.17 14.00
CA GLN A 127 -1.58 -6.61 14.03
C GLN A 127 -0.24 -6.94 13.39
N ARG A 128 0.38 -6.01 12.65
CA ARG A 128 1.77 -6.17 12.22
C ARG A 128 2.62 -6.28 13.48
N PRO A 129 3.28 -7.42 13.74
CA PRO A 129 4.23 -7.46 14.83
C PRO A 129 5.28 -6.39 14.56
N THR A 130 5.78 -5.77 15.61
CA THR A 130 6.91 -4.84 15.57
C THR A 130 8.19 -5.62 15.22
N ASP A 131 8.23 -6.27 14.06
CA ASP A 131 9.31 -7.16 13.58
C ASP A 131 10.61 -6.40 13.33
N HIS A 132 10.59 -5.08 13.45
CA HIS A 132 11.76 -4.24 13.27
C HIS A 132 12.80 -4.38 14.39
N LEU A 133 12.44 -4.87 15.58
CA LEU A 133 13.38 -5.02 16.70
C LEU A 133 13.85 -6.46 16.95
N ASN A 134 13.06 -7.48 16.60
CA ASN A 134 13.40 -8.88 16.90
C ASN A 134 14.32 -9.53 15.83
N ASN A 135 14.28 -9.06 14.59
CA ASN A 135 15.11 -9.61 13.50
C ASN A 135 16.58 -9.17 13.55
N LEU A 136 16.92 -8.13 14.34
CA LEU A 136 18.30 -7.69 14.53
C LEU A 136 19.08 -8.59 15.51
N GLY A 137 18.43 -9.32 16.42
CA GLY A 137 19.13 -10.11 17.45
C GLY A 137 19.77 -11.40 16.91
N ALA A 138 19.03 -12.18 16.13
CA ALA A 138 19.50 -13.49 15.66
C ALA A 138 20.46 -13.39 14.47
N VAL A 139 20.25 -12.42 13.57
CA VAL A 139 21.10 -12.22 12.39
C VAL A 139 22.47 -11.64 12.79
N THR A 140 22.52 -10.73 13.78
CA THR A 140 23.78 -10.15 14.25
C THR A 140 24.70 -11.18 14.91
N MET A 141 24.16 -12.13 15.68
CA MET A 141 24.97 -13.16 16.35
C MET A 141 25.59 -14.15 15.35
N GLY A 142 24.86 -14.53 14.30
CA GLY A 142 25.37 -15.36 13.20
C GLY A 142 26.45 -14.66 12.39
N MET A 143 26.23 -13.39 12.03
CA MET A 143 27.21 -12.58 11.30
C MET A 143 28.48 -12.32 12.11
N ALA A 144 28.38 -12.13 13.43
CA ALA A 144 29.54 -11.97 14.29
C ALA A 144 30.46 -13.20 14.23
N HIS A 145 29.90 -14.41 14.30
CA HIS A 145 30.68 -15.65 14.16
C HIS A 145 31.30 -15.80 12.77
N GLU A 146 30.60 -15.40 11.71
CA GLU A 146 31.12 -15.44 10.33
C GLU A 146 32.19 -14.39 10.05
N ILE A 147 32.22 -13.26 10.77
CA ILE A 147 33.29 -12.24 10.70
C ILE A 147 34.53 -12.69 11.48
N ARG A 148 34.34 -13.34 12.65
CA ARG A 148 35.46 -13.84 13.46
C ARG A 148 36.29 -14.90 12.74
N ASN A 149 35.67 -15.71 11.87
CA ASN A 149 36.34 -16.75 11.10
C ASN A 149 37.44 -16.23 10.13
N PRO A 150 37.16 -15.32 9.18
CA PRO A 150 38.17 -14.75 8.29
C PRO A 150 39.20 -13.90 9.06
N LEU A 151 38.79 -13.18 10.11
CA LEU A 151 39.70 -12.41 10.97
C LEU A 151 40.71 -13.33 11.67
N GLY A 152 40.25 -14.45 12.23
CA GLY A 152 41.13 -15.47 12.82
C GLY A 152 42.13 -16.03 11.80
N GLY A 153 41.70 -16.28 10.57
CA GLY A 153 42.57 -16.73 9.47
C GLY A 153 43.63 -15.70 9.08
N ILE A 154 43.26 -14.43 8.95
CA ILE A 154 44.19 -13.33 8.66
C ILE A 154 45.22 -13.18 9.80
N ARG A 155 44.76 -13.20 11.05
CA ARG A 155 45.62 -13.12 12.23
C ARG A 155 46.61 -14.27 12.32
N GLY A 156 46.16 -15.51 12.13
CA GLY A 156 47.01 -16.70 12.16
C GLY A 156 48.06 -16.67 11.05
N SER A 157 47.66 -16.31 9.83
CA SER A 157 48.57 -16.17 8.69
C SER A 157 49.63 -15.10 8.96
N ALA A 158 49.22 -13.92 9.46
CA ALA A 158 50.15 -12.83 9.79
C ALA A 158 51.12 -13.21 10.93
N GLN A 159 50.66 -13.97 11.93
CA GLN A 159 51.50 -14.46 13.03
C GLN A 159 52.57 -15.46 12.54
N LEU A 160 52.19 -16.40 11.66
CA LEU A 160 53.12 -17.36 11.06
C LEU A 160 54.16 -16.65 10.19
N LEU A 161 53.70 -15.75 9.30
CA LEU A 161 54.58 -14.93 8.46
C LEU A 161 55.56 -14.09 9.29
N ARG A 162 55.12 -13.56 10.44
CA ARG A 162 55.98 -12.77 11.33
C ARG A 162 57.11 -13.61 11.93
N GLN A 163 56.85 -14.89 12.21
CA GLN A 163 57.86 -15.81 12.73
C GLN A 163 58.92 -16.19 11.68
N GLU A 164 58.54 -16.25 10.40
CA GLU A 164 59.45 -16.61 9.30
C GLU A 164 60.29 -15.44 8.79
N ILE A 165 59.78 -14.21 8.87
CA ILE A 165 60.45 -13.02 8.36
C ILE A 165 61.52 -12.52 9.34
N LYS A 166 62.76 -12.35 8.87
CA LYS A 166 63.89 -11.80 9.65
C LYS A 166 64.02 -10.27 9.60
N ASN A 167 63.38 -9.62 8.62
CA ASN A 167 63.43 -8.17 8.45
C ASN A 167 62.50 -7.48 9.46
N LYS A 168 63.08 -6.66 10.36
CA LYS A 168 62.33 -5.93 11.40
C LYS A 168 61.25 -5.00 10.85
N SER A 169 61.48 -4.32 9.73
CA SER A 169 60.49 -3.42 9.13
C SER A 169 59.28 -4.19 8.59
N HIS A 170 59.48 -5.39 8.06
CA HIS A 170 58.39 -6.25 7.62
C HIS A 170 57.62 -6.89 8.79
N GLN A 171 58.31 -7.21 9.90
CA GLN A 171 57.64 -7.62 11.13
C GLN A 171 56.76 -6.50 11.72
N GLU A 172 57.17 -5.24 11.58
CA GLU A 172 56.40 -4.08 12.02
C GLU A 172 55.10 -3.92 11.22
N TYR A 173 55.13 -4.08 9.89
CA TYR A 173 53.90 -4.11 9.07
C TYR A 173 52.94 -5.23 9.50
N LEU A 174 53.47 -6.41 9.82
CA LEU A 174 52.64 -7.53 10.29
C LEU A 174 52.04 -7.26 11.67
N ASN A 175 52.75 -6.55 12.55
CA ASN A 175 52.20 -6.13 13.84
C ASN A 175 51.03 -5.14 13.68
N VAL A 176 51.10 -4.24 12.69
CA VAL A 176 49.99 -3.34 12.36
C VAL A 176 48.77 -4.15 11.90
N VAL A 177 48.95 -5.09 10.97
CA VAL A 177 47.86 -5.96 10.49
C VAL A 177 47.21 -6.75 11.62
N ILE A 178 48.01 -7.35 12.50
CA ILE A 178 47.50 -8.08 13.68
C ILE A 178 46.71 -7.14 14.60
N SER A 179 47.21 -5.92 14.84
CA SER A 179 46.54 -4.95 15.71
C SER A 179 45.21 -4.44 15.16
N GLU A 180 45.09 -4.28 13.83
CA GLU A 180 43.83 -3.88 13.19
C GLU A 180 42.81 -5.01 13.20
N VAL A 181 43.23 -6.26 13.00
CA VAL A 181 42.36 -7.42 13.17
C VAL A 181 41.83 -7.53 14.61
N ASP A 182 42.71 -7.39 15.61
CA ASP A 182 42.32 -7.39 17.05
C ASP A 182 41.41 -6.19 17.40
N ARG A 183 41.47 -5.09 16.64
CA ARG A 183 40.58 -3.94 16.81
C ARG A 183 39.20 -4.21 16.23
N ILE A 184 39.11 -4.79 15.03
CA ILE A 184 37.85 -5.16 14.39
C ILE A 184 37.14 -6.24 15.21
N ASP A 185 37.87 -7.24 15.71
CA ASP A 185 37.32 -8.33 16.54
C ASP A 185 36.66 -7.83 17.84
N ARG A 186 37.12 -6.69 18.40
CA ARG A 186 36.53 -6.03 19.57
C ARG A 186 35.33 -5.14 19.28
N MET A 187 35.11 -4.79 18.01
CA MET A 187 33.96 -3.99 17.57
C MET A 187 32.73 -4.84 17.22
N VAL A 188 32.92 -6.17 17.14
CA VAL A 188 31.92 -7.17 16.71
C VAL A 188 31.51 -8.07 17.87
#